data_AF-A0A9Q1J5V3-F1
#
_entry.id   AF-A0A9Q1J5V3-F1
#
_cell.length_a   1.000
_cell.length_b   1.000
_cell.length_c   1.000
_cell.angle_alpha   90.00
_cell.angle_beta   90.00
_cell.angle_gamma   90.00
#
_symmetry.space_group_name_H-M   'P 1'
#
loop_
_entity.id
_entity.type
_entity.pdbx_description
1 polymer ?
#
loop_
_entity_poly.entity_id
_entity_poly.type
_entity_poly.pdbx_seq_one_letter_code
_entity_poly.pdbx_strand_id
1 'polypeptide(L)'
;MADKQLFTARKEFVDRVSPDIILQLLDDLLEDEVLNDGEKNFVTEQHKSTAEQARCLIDKVRMKGRKASEKLISRLMERDFNLYEQLNLSAV
;
A
#
# COMPACT_ATOMS: atom_id res chain seq x y z
N MET A 1 7.55 1.46 -13.61
CA MET A 1 6.19 2.06 -13.70
C MET A 1 5.36 1.59 -12.49
N ALA A 2 5.87 1.83 -11.28
CA ALA A 2 5.27 1.28 -10.06
C ALA A 2 3.83 1.80 -9.83
N ASP A 3 3.58 3.06 -10.16
CA ASP A 3 2.28 3.72 -10.05
C ASP A 3 1.18 3.04 -10.90
N LYS A 4 1.54 2.51 -12.08
CA LYS A 4 0.62 1.77 -12.95
C LYS A 4 0.42 0.34 -12.45
N GLN A 5 1.47 -0.31 -11.96
CA GLN A 5 1.38 -1.66 -11.42
C GLN A 5 0.47 -1.70 -10.19
N LEU A 6 0.66 -0.77 -9.26
CA LEU A 6 -0.23 -0.62 -8.11
C LEU A 6 -1.68 -0.34 -8.51
N PHE A 7 -1.93 0.39 -9.60
CA PHE A 7 -3.29 0.62 -10.06
C PHE A 7 -3.98 -0.66 -10.52
N THR A 8 -3.28 -1.47 -11.30
CA THR A 8 -3.78 -2.75 -11.79
C THR A 8 -3.95 -3.75 -10.64
N ALA A 9 -2.95 -3.82 -9.76
CA ALA A 9 -2.96 -4.65 -8.57
C ALA A 9 -3.96 -4.20 -7.50
N ARG A 10 -4.43 -2.93 -7.53
CA ARG A 10 -5.30 -2.35 -6.49
C ARG A 10 -6.51 -3.21 -6.18
N LYS A 11 -7.13 -3.80 -7.21
CA LYS A 11 -8.33 -4.63 -7.03
C LYS A 11 -8.02 -5.91 -6.27
N GLU A 12 -6.96 -6.63 -6.65
CA GLU A 12 -6.56 -7.85 -5.96
C GLU A 12 -5.94 -7.56 -4.59
N PHE A 13 -5.22 -6.45 -4.45
CA PHE A 13 -4.65 -6.04 -3.16
C PHE A 13 -5.77 -5.82 -2.16
N VAL A 14 -6.80 -5.06 -2.52
CA VAL A 14 -7.99 -4.80 -1.69
C VAL A 14 -8.73 -6.09 -1.27
N ASP A 15 -8.76 -7.10 -2.16
CA ASP A 15 -9.49 -8.36 -1.93
C ASP A 15 -8.70 -9.33 -1.02
N ARG A 16 -7.37 -9.33 -1.14
CA ARG A 16 -6.49 -10.32 -0.50
C ARG A 16 -5.72 -9.80 0.70
N VAL A 17 -5.51 -8.49 0.80
CA VAL A 17 -4.69 -7.91 1.88
C VAL A 17 -5.39 -8.07 3.22
N SER A 18 -4.62 -8.52 4.21
CA SER A 18 -5.08 -8.58 5.59
C SER A 18 -4.96 -7.22 6.27
N PRO A 19 -5.86 -6.88 7.21
CA PRO A 19 -5.79 -5.60 7.92
C PRO A 19 -4.45 -5.40 8.65
N ASP A 20 -3.85 -6.49 9.13
CA ASP A 20 -2.53 -6.46 9.77
C ASP A 20 -1.43 -5.98 8.81
N ILE A 21 -1.41 -6.51 7.58
CA ILE A 21 -0.47 -6.07 6.54
C ILE A 21 -0.69 -4.60 6.17
N ILE A 22 -1.94 -4.13 6.11
CA ILE A 22 -2.22 -2.70 5.86
C ILE A 22 -1.60 -1.83 6.96
N LEU A 23 -1.76 -2.20 8.23
CA LEU A 23 -1.20 -1.45 9.35
C LEU A 23 0.33 -1.43 9.30
N GLN A 24 0.96 -2.59 9.06
CA GLN A 24 2.41 -2.68 8.90
C GLN A 24 2.91 -1.82 7.74
N LEU A 25 2.23 -1.84 6.59
CA LEU A 25 2.60 -1.00 5.44
C LEU A 25 2.41 0.49 5.72
N LEU A 26 1.39 0.87 6.49
CA LEU A 26 1.19 2.25 6.92
C LEU A 26 2.30 2.73 7.83
N ASP A 27 2.76 1.89 8.75
CA ASP A 27 3.92 2.14 9.61
C ASP A 27 5.20 2.27 8.77
N ASP A 28 5.48 1.30 7.90
CA ASP A 28 6.67 1.31 7.04
C ASP A 28 6.71 2.57 6.16
N LEU A 29 5.57 2.96 5.59
CA LEU A 29 5.47 4.16 4.75
C LEU A 29 5.56 5.47 5.53
N LEU A 30 5.20 5.46 6.81
CA LEU A 30 5.42 6.60 7.71
C LEU A 30 6.92 6.72 8.03
N GLU A 31 7.59 5.61 8.36
CA GLU A 31 9.03 5.56 8.59
C GLU A 31 9.83 5.96 7.34
N ASP A 32 9.34 5.58 6.17
CA ASP A 32 9.92 5.93 4.88
C ASP A 32 9.67 7.38 4.44
N GLU A 33 9.01 8.19 5.28
CA GLU A 33 8.57 9.57 5.02
C GLU A 33 7.68 9.70 3.78
N VAL A 34 7.04 8.59 3.37
CA VAL A 34 6.06 8.59 2.29
C VAL A 34 4.74 9.14 2.81
N LEU A 35 4.23 8.63 3.93
CA LEU A 35 3.03 9.13 4.57
C LEU A 35 3.42 10.02 5.76
N ASN A 36 2.53 10.93 6.14
CA ASN A 36 2.60 11.61 7.45
C ASN A 36 1.60 10.99 8.45
N ASP A 37 1.75 11.30 9.73
CA ASP A 37 0.88 10.78 10.79
C ASP A 37 -0.60 11.08 10.52
N GLY A 38 -0.91 12.28 10.01
CA GLY A 38 -2.28 12.65 9.65
C GLY A 38 -2.85 11.79 8.53
N GLU A 39 -2.02 11.42 7.54
CA GLU A 39 -2.42 10.57 6.44
C GLU A 39 -2.64 9.13 6.88
N LYS A 40 -1.78 8.63 7.77
CA LYS A 40 -1.93 7.31 8.39
C LYS A 40 -3.20 7.23 9.22
N ASN A 41 -3.39 8.17 10.16
CA ASN A 41 -4.61 8.26 10.96
C ASN A 41 -5.87 8.37 10.10
N PHE A 42 -5.82 9.15 9.03
CA PHE A 42 -6.96 9.23 8.10
C PHE A 42 -7.29 7.86 7.49
N VAL A 43 -6.29 7.06 7.09
CA VAL A 43 -6.55 5.72 6.54
C VAL A 43 -7.10 4.80 7.63
N THR A 44 -6.53 4.80 8.83
CA THR A 44 -6.93 3.89 9.92
C THR A 44 -8.25 4.25 10.59
N GLU A 45 -8.50 5.54 10.84
CA GLU A 45 -9.63 6.03 11.63
C GLU A 45 -10.88 6.34 10.79
N GLN A 46 -10.74 6.81 9.54
CA GLN A 46 -11.91 7.07 8.71
C GLN A 46 -12.50 5.82 8.07
N HIS A 47 -11.67 4.81 7.76
CA HIS A 47 -12.11 3.63 7.01
C HIS A 47 -12.22 2.43 7.94
N LYS A 48 -13.45 1.97 8.19
CA LYS A 48 -13.74 0.80 9.04
C LYS A 48 -13.50 -0.52 8.33
N SER A 49 -13.51 -0.52 7.00
CA SER A 49 -13.36 -1.73 6.18
C SER A 49 -11.92 -1.86 5.70
N THR A 50 -11.32 -3.04 5.88
CA THR A 50 -9.98 -3.38 5.33
C THR A 50 -9.85 -3.02 3.85
N ALA A 51 -10.91 -3.27 3.08
CA ALA A 51 -10.95 -2.97 1.65
C ALA A 51 -10.84 -1.45 1.34
N GLU A 52 -11.51 -0.62 2.12
CA GLU A 52 -11.45 0.83 1.97
C GLU A 52 -10.09 1.38 2.39
N GLN A 53 -9.53 0.86 3.49
CA GLN A 53 -8.19 1.20 3.96
C GLN A 53 -7.14 0.89 2.90
N ALA A 54 -7.18 -0.32 2.33
CA ALA A 54 -6.28 -0.78 1.28
C ALA A 54 -6.35 0.09 0.02
N ARG A 55 -7.57 0.46 -0.38
CA ARG A 55 -7.78 1.35 -1.53
C ARG A 55 -7.22 2.74 -1.28
N CYS A 56 -7.50 3.30 -0.09
CA CYS A 56 -7.03 4.63 0.30
C CYS A 56 -5.50 4.67 0.39
N LEU A 57 -4.87 3.63 0.95
CA LEU A 57 -3.42 3.45 1.00
C LEU A 57 -2.80 3.56 -0.40
N ILE A 58 -3.26 2.71 -1.33
CA ILE A 58 -2.73 2.69 -2.70
C ILE A 58 -2.96 4.03 -3.40
N ASP A 59 -4.16 4.61 -3.27
CA ASP A 59 -4.47 5.88 -3.93
C ASP A 59 -3.58 7.02 -3.38
N LYS A 60 -3.35 7.11 -2.07
CA LYS A 60 -2.43 8.11 -1.47
C LYS A 60 -1.00 7.94 -1.94
N VAL A 61 -0.48 6.72 -1.88
CA VAL A 61 0.90 6.41 -2.30
C VAL A 61 1.10 6.75 -3.78
N ARG A 62 0.11 6.44 -4.64
CA ARG A 62 0.17 6.80 -6.07
C ARG A 62 0.12 8.30 -6.30
N MET A 63 -0.68 9.05 -5.54
CA MET A 63 -0.74 10.53 -5.65
C MET A 63 0.58 11.21 -5.29
N LYS A 64 1.38 10.62 -4.40
CA LYS A 64 2.72 11.12 -4.05
C LYS A 64 3.77 10.86 -5.13
N GLY A 65 3.46 9.98 -6.09
CA GLY A 65 4.26 9.74 -7.27
C GLY A 65 5.01 8.40 -7.24
N ARG A 66 5.87 8.22 -8.26
CA ARG A 66 6.49 6.92 -8.53
C ARG A 66 7.36 6.41 -7.39
N LYS A 67 8.18 7.27 -6.76
CA LYS A 67 9.09 6.87 -5.68
C LYS A 67 8.35 6.28 -4.48
N ALA A 68 7.23 6.89 -4.10
CA ALA A 68 6.36 6.38 -3.04
C ALA A 68 5.76 5.02 -3.42
N SER A 69 5.34 4.87 -4.67
CA SER A 69 4.82 3.61 -5.20
C SER A 69 5.86 2.49 -5.20
N GLU A 70 7.11 2.80 -5.55
CA GLU A 70 8.23 1.85 -5.50
C GLU A 70 8.49 1.40 -4.06
N LYS A 71 8.54 2.33 -3.10
CA LYS A 71 8.69 2.01 -1.68
C LYS A 71 7.59 1.08 -1.17
N LEU A 72 6.32 1.36 -1.47
CA LEU A 72 5.21 0.48 -1.06
C LEU A 72 5.39 -0.94 -1.62
N ILE A 73 5.79 -1.09 -2.89
CA ILE A 73 6.02 -2.40 -3.49
C ILE A 73 7.18 -3.13 -2.78
N SER A 74 8.27 -2.44 -2.49
CA SER A 74 9.41 -3.01 -1.74
C SER A 74 8.98 -3.49 -0.36
N ARG A 75 8.27 -2.65 0.41
CA ARG A 75 7.76 -3.02 1.74
C ARG A 75 6.78 -4.18 1.68
N LEU A 76 5.89 -4.18 0.70
CA LEU A 76 4.97 -5.30 0.49
C LEU A 76 5.71 -6.60 0.19
N MET A 77 6.77 -6.57 -0.61
CA MET A 77 7.61 -7.74 -0.85
C MET A 77 8.29 -8.25 0.42
N GLU A 78 8.76 -7.36 1.30
CA GLU A 78 9.38 -7.71 2.58
C GLU A 78 8.37 -8.27 3.59
N ARG A 79 7.16 -7.72 3.63
CA ARG A 79 6.11 -8.11 4.60
C ARG A 79 5.32 -9.33 4.17
N ASP A 80 4.95 -9.41 2.90
CA ASP A 80 4.16 -10.50 2.33
C ASP A 80 4.55 -10.79 0.88
N PHE A 81 5.57 -11.64 0.73
CA PHE A 81 6.06 -12.07 -0.57
C PHE A 81 4.99 -12.78 -1.41
N ASN A 82 4.11 -13.56 -0.77
CA ASN A 82 3.06 -14.30 -1.47
C ASN A 82 2.02 -13.33 -2.04
N LEU A 83 1.62 -12.32 -1.28
CA LEU A 83 0.74 -11.26 -1.79
C LEU A 83 1.43 -10.46 -2.89
N TYR A 84 2.70 -10.13 -2.76
CA TYR A 84 3.49 -9.48 -3.81
C TYR A 84 3.49 -10.27 -5.12
N GLU A 85 3.73 -11.59 -5.07
CA GLU A 85 3.70 -12.47 -6.25
C GLU A 85 2.30 -12.56 -6.87
N GLN A 86 1.27 -12.72 -6.04
CA GLN A 86 -0.12 -12.78 -6.51
C GLN A 86 -0.53 -11.51 -7.25
N LEU A 87 -0.05 -10.36 -6.80
CA LEU A 87 -0.32 -9.07 -7.41
C LEU A 87 0.48 -8.80 -8.69
N ASN A 88 1.36 -9.73 -9.08
CA ASN A 88 2.26 -9.60 -10.23
C ASN A 88 3.04 -8.27 -10.21
N LEU A 89 3.44 -7.85 -9.03
CA LEU A 89 4.27 -6.67 -8.85
C LEU A 89 5.71 -7.02 -9.25
N SER A 90 6.43 -6.05 -9.80
CA SER A 90 7.87 -6.16 -10.04
C SER A 90 8.56 -5.05 -9.27
N ALA A 91 9.55 -5.38 -8.46
CA ALA A 91 10.53 -4.41 -7.98
C ALA A 91 11.20 -3.78 -9.22
N VAL A 92 11.00 -2.47 -9.40
CA VAL A 92 11.54 -1.68 -10.52
C VAL A 92 12.77 -0.93 -10.06
#